data_AF-A0AAE1MVY9-F1
#
_entry.id   AF-A0AAE1MVY9-F1
#
_cell.length_a   1.000
_cell.length_b   1.000
_cell.length_c   1.000
_cell.angle_alpha   90.00
_cell.angle_beta   90.00
_cell.angle_gamma   90.00
#
_symmetry.space_group_name_H-M   'P 1'
#
loop_
_entity.id
_entity.type
_entity.pdbx_description
1 polymer ?
#
loop_
_entity_poly.entity_id
_entity_poly.type
_entity_poly.pdbx_seq_one_letter_code
_entity_poly.pdbx_strand_id
1 'polypeptide(L)'
;MSLPMAAKSVVDLIESSSGVHYSGFHMDALNKINAGTVPPTTSVADHMYNQPFVIGVAGGAAAGKTEVCNMIIQQLHDQRVVVVNQDSFYHNLTEEELTRVQDYNFDHPDAFDTEQLLGVMDKLKHGQAVDIPNYDFKSYKSHAFPARRVNPSDVIILEGILIFHDPRVRELMNMKIFVDTDADVRLARRIKRDTVQKSRDIGTVLDQYSKFVKPAFDDFILPTKKYADIIIPRGGDNHVAIDLIVQHIRTKLGQHDLCKIYPNLYVIQSTFQIRGMHTLIRDCQIKTHDFVFYSDRLIRLVVEHGLGHLPFTEKQIITPTGSVYTGVDFCKRLCGVSVIRSGESMENALRACCKGIKIGKILIHREGEGDNSQQLIYEKLPNDISDRHVLLLDPILGTGNSAVQAINLLIKKGVPESNIIFLNLISAPQGVHVVCKAFPRIKIVTSEIELGLNKDYRVVPGMGEFGDRYFGTDDDQQVVVPSQ
;
A
#
# COMPACT_ATOMS: atom_id res chain seq x y z
N MET A 1 -1.35 43.50 48.56
CA MET A 1 -0.24 42.65 48.10
C MET A 1 -0.65 41.22 48.31
N SER A 2 -1.27 40.63 47.30
CA SER A 2 -1.88 39.30 47.40
C SER A 2 -2.26 38.84 46.01
N LEU A 3 -1.47 37.92 45.44
CA LEU A 3 -1.84 37.11 44.29
C LEU A 3 -1.39 35.66 44.56
N PRO A 4 -2.26 34.66 44.39
CA PRO A 4 -1.95 33.26 44.62
C PRO A 4 -1.36 32.59 43.36
N MET A 5 -0.47 31.62 43.58
CA MET A 5 0.02 30.69 42.56
C MET A 5 -1.12 29.77 42.10
N ALA A 6 -1.42 29.80 40.81
CA ALA A 6 -2.29 28.83 40.15
C ALA A 6 -1.47 27.62 39.67
N ALA A 7 -1.96 26.42 39.98
CA ALA A 7 -1.47 25.17 39.44
C ALA A 7 -1.69 25.10 37.92
N LYS A 8 -0.62 24.88 37.15
CA LYS A 8 -0.71 24.65 35.70
C LYS A 8 -1.24 23.24 35.41
N SER A 9 -2.22 23.17 34.51
CA SER A 9 -2.82 21.91 34.05
C SER A 9 -1.95 21.23 32.99
N VAL A 10 -2.12 19.92 32.87
CA VAL A 10 -1.36 18.96 32.01
C VAL A 10 -1.49 19.23 30.50
N VAL A 11 -2.22 20.27 30.08
CA VAL A 11 -2.43 20.63 28.66
C VAL A 11 -1.27 21.44 28.06
N ASP A 12 -0.47 22.14 28.89
CA ASP A 12 0.62 23.03 28.41
C ASP A 12 1.91 22.30 27.98
N LEU A 13 1.95 20.96 28.02
CA LEU A 13 3.15 20.15 27.72
C LEU A 13 3.12 19.46 26.35
N ILE A 14 2.09 19.67 25.52
CA ILE A 14 1.92 18.96 24.23
C ILE A 14 2.12 19.87 23.00
N GLU A 15 2.15 21.20 23.13
CA GLU A 15 2.27 22.11 21.96
C GLU A 15 3.69 22.54 21.57
N SER A 16 4.76 21.92 22.10
CA SER A 16 6.15 22.35 21.85
C SER A 16 7.00 21.46 20.92
N SER A 17 6.40 20.63 20.05
CA SER A 17 7.20 19.74 19.18
C SER A 17 6.72 19.51 17.73
N SER A 18 6.08 20.50 17.10
CA SER A 18 5.82 20.44 15.65
C SER A 18 6.28 21.71 14.93
N GLY A 19 7.60 21.80 14.73
CA GLY A 19 8.20 22.88 13.95
C GLY A 19 9.65 22.59 13.62
N VAL A 20 9.89 21.77 12.59
CA VAL A 20 11.17 21.84 11.86
C VAL A 20 10.88 21.70 10.36
N HIS A 21 11.17 22.78 9.66
CA HIS A 21 11.14 22.97 8.21
C HIS A 21 12.11 22.05 7.48
N TYR A 22 11.76 21.65 6.24
CA TYR A 22 12.73 21.50 5.17
C TYR A 22 12.19 22.17 3.90
N SER A 23 12.95 23.15 3.43
CA SER A 23 12.66 24.02 2.29
C SER A 23 13.62 23.72 1.14
N GLY A 24 13.09 23.69 -0.08
CA GLY A 24 13.79 24.02 -1.32
C GLY A 24 14.45 22.88 -2.06
N PHE A 25 14.00 22.62 -3.30
CA PHE A 25 14.76 23.00 -4.49
C PHE A 25 13.81 23.20 -5.68
N HIS A 26 13.91 24.39 -6.25
CA HIS A 26 13.26 24.87 -7.48
C HIS A 26 14.02 24.33 -8.70
N MET A 27 13.32 23.91 -9.74
CA MET A 27 13.85 23.97 -11.11
C MET A 27 12.70 24.22 -12.07
N ASP A 28 12.52 25.49 -12.40
CA ASP A 28 11.82 25.95 -13.60
C ASP A 28 12.73 25.80 -14.82
N ALA A 29 12.09 25.78 -16.00
CA ALA A 29 12.64 25.89 -17.36
C ALA A 29 12.91 24.57 -18.11
N LEU A 30 12.01 24.20 -19.02
CA LEU A 30 12.16 24.50 -20.46
C LEU A 30 10.99 23.90 -21.25
N ASN A 31 10.16 24.78 -21.80
CA ASN A 31 9.14 24.47 -22.80
C ASN A 31 9.61 25.02 -24.17
N LYS A 32 9.21 24.32 -25.24
CA LYS A 32 9.32 24.60 -26.69
C LYS A 32 10.50 23.93 -27.40
N ILE A 33 10.20 23.03 -28.35
CA ILE A 33 10.32 23.27 -29.81
C ILE A 33 9.67 22.13 -30.62
N ASN A 34 8.78 22.57 -31.53
CA ASN A 34 8.36 22.08 -32.85
C ASN A 34 7.71 20.71 -33.11
N ALA A 35 6.50 20.84 -33.66
CA ALA A 35 5.72 19.89 -34.42
C ALA A 35 6.34 19.56 -35.79
N GLY A 36 6.19 18.30 -36.21
CA GLY A 36 6.39 17.82 -37.57
C GLY A 36 5.57 16.55 -37.79
N THR A 37 4.60 16.63 -38.69
CA THR A 37 3.60 15.60 -39.02
C THR A 37 4.11 14.56 -40.03
N VAL A 38 3.94 13.26 -39.73
CA VAL A 38 3.91 12.13 -40.70
C VAL A 38 2.89 11.07 -40.20
N PRO A 39 2.04 10.44 -41.03
CA PRO A 39 0.86 9.68 -40.59
C PRO A 39 1.07 8.15 -40.60
N PRO A 40 0.04 7.34 -40.24
CA PRO A 40 0.02 6.48 -39.08
C PRO A 40 0.61 5.08 -39.33
N THR A 41 1.48 4.61 -38.45
CA THR A 41 1.87 3.19 -38.37
C THR A 41 1.46 2.62 -37.02
N THR A 42 0.60 1.63 -37.12
CA THR A 42 0.09 0.77 -36.06
C THR A 42 1.21 0.12 -35.25
N SER A 43 1.47 0.65 -34.06
CA SER A 43 1.87 -0.12 -32.89
C SER A 43 1.77 0.82 -31.68
N VAL A 44 0.57 0.92 -31.11
CA VAL A 44 0.42 1.52 -29.79
C VAL A 44 1.14 0.56 -28.83
N ALA A 45 2.36 0.92 -28.47
CA ALA A 45 3.01 0.37 -27.30
C ALA A 45 2.15 0.81 -26.12
N ASP A 46 1.26 -0.07 -25.66
CA ASP A 46 0.48 0.17 -24.45
C ASP A 46 1.47 0.32 -23.30
N HIS A 47 1.64 1.56 -22.85
CA HIS A 47 2.21 1.89 -21.56
C HIS A 47 1.37 1.18 -20.49
N MET A 48 1.84 0.05 -19.97
CA MET A 48 1.22 -0.64 -18.83
C MET A 48 1.47 0.12 -17.53
N TYR A 49 0.97 1.36 -17.43
CA TYR A 49 0.53 1.88 -16.15
C TYR A 49 -0.86 1.29 -15.92
N ASN A 50 -0.97 0.31 -15.01
CA ASN A 50 -2.29 -0.15 -14.58
C ASN A 50 -3.03 1.06 -14.02
N GLN A 51 -4.09 1.49 -14.71
CA GLN A 51 -4.90 2.60 -14.25
C GLN A 51 -5.46 2.27 -12.85
N PRO A 52 -5.50 3.24 -11.94
CA PRO A 52 -5.95 2.99 -10.58
C PRO A 52 -7.41 2.60 -10.55
N PHE A 53 -7.75 1.71 -9.61
CA PHE A 53 -9.12 1.25 -9.40
C PHE A 53 -9.90 2.31 -8.62
N VAL A 54 -10.82 2.99 -9.31
CA VAL A 54 -11.61 4.10 -8.76
C VAL A 54 -12.93 3.57 -8.19
N ILE A 55 -13.17 3.86 -6.92
CA ILE A 55 -14.38 3.50 -6.18
C ILE A 55 -15.14 4.78 -5.84
N GLY A 56 -16.37 4.91 -6.30
CA GLY A 56 -17.27 5.98 -5.86
C GLY A 56 -18.11 5.54 -4.67
N VAL A 57 -18.12 6.31 -3.59
CA VAL A 57 -18.97 6.09 -2.41
C VAL A 57 -19.93 7.26 -2.24
N ALA A 58 -21.20 7.05 -2.61
CA ALA A 58 -22.27 8.04 -2.57
C ALA A 58 -23.35 7.71 -1.53
N GLY A 59 -24.26 8.65 -1.28
CA GLY A 59 -25.34 8.51 -0.31
C GLY A 59 -25.63 9.79 0.47
N GLY A 60 -26.75 9.82 1.19
CA GLY A 60 -27.21 11.01 1.89
C GLY A 60 -26.23 11.55 2.95
N ALA A 61 -26.38 12.81 3.33
CA ALA A 61 -25.68 13.38 4.48
C ALA A 61 -25.93 12.52 5.73
N ALA A 62 -24.88 12.25 6.51
CA ALA A 62 -24.90 11.39 7.70
C ALA A 62 -25.35 9.92 7.46
N ALA A 63 -25.29 9.42 6.22
CA ALA A 63 -25.60 8.01 5.91
C ALA A 63 -24.57 6.99 6.41
N GLY A 64 -23.32 7.42 6.66
CA GLY A 64 -22.21 6.54 7.05
C GLY A 64 -21.18 6.28 5.95
N LYS A 65 -21.14 7.10 4.88
CA LYS A 65 -20.16 7.01 3.78
C LYS A 65 -18.71 7.00 4.29
N THR A 66 -18.33 8.00 5.07
CA THR A 66 -16.98 8.15 5.61
C THR A 66 -16.58 6.95 6.48
N GLU A 67 -17.53 6.36 7.20
CA GLU A 67 -17.30 5.17 8.01
C GLU A 67 -17.05 3.93 7.14
N VAL A 68 -17.86 3.72 6.10
CA VAL A 68 -17.62 2.67 5.09
C VAL A 68 -16.25 2.86 4.43
N CYS A 69 -15.89 4.07 4.00
CA CYS A 69 -14.58 4.39 3.43
C CYS A 69 -13.45 4.02 4.40
N ASN A 70 -13.55 4.46 5.65
CA ASN A 70 -12.54 4.18 6.68
C ASN A 70 -12.37 2.68 6.93
N MET A 71 -13.46 1.92 6.97
CA MET A 71 -13.40 0.47 7.16
C MET A 71 -12.79 -0.25 5.97
N ILE A 72 -13.12 0.16 4.74
CA ILE A 72 -12.47 -0.35 3.52
C ILE A 72 -10.96 -0.09 3.59
N ILE A 73 -10.54 1.13 3.92
CA ILE A 73 -9.12 1.50 4.05
C ILE A 73 -8.43 0.68 5.13
N GLN A 74 -9.05 0.55 6.31
CA GLN A 74 -8.51 -0.22 7.42
C GLN A 74 -8.32 -1.68 7.05
N GLN A 75 -9.33 -2.32 6.44
CA GLN A 75 -9.29 -3.73 6.10
C GLN A 75 -8.40 -4.03 4.90
N LEU A 76 -8.25 -3.10 3.94
CA LEU A 76 -7.29 -3.30 2.86
C LEU A 76 -5.87 -3.43 3.41
N HIS A 77 -5.56 -2.82 4.57
CA HIS A 77 -4.20 -2.76 5.16
C HIS A 77 -3.14 -2.32 4.15
N ASP A 78 -3.57 -1.72 3.04
CA ASP A 78 -2.79 -1.44 1.85
C ASP A 78 -2.73 0.07 1.69
N GLN A 79 -1.52 0.58 1.71
CA GLN A 79 -1.24 2.02 1.72
C GLN A 79 -1.24 2.62 0.30
N ARG A 80 -1.86 1.91 -0.64
CA ARG A 80 -2.10 2.32 -2.03
C ARG A 80 -3.55 2.74 -2.24
N VAL A 81 -4.23 3.19 -1.18
CA VAL A 81 -5.57 3.80 -1.24
C VAL A 81 -5.48 5.28 -0.93
N VAL A 82 -6.06 6.13 -1.79
CA VAL A 82 -6.26 7.54 -1.47
C VAL A 82 -7.74 7.91 -1.52
N VAL A 83 -8.15 8.79 -0.59
CA VAL A 83 -9.51 9.33 -0.55
C VAL A 83 -9.53 10.75 -1.10
N VAL A 84 -10.38 10.97 -2.09
CA VAL A 84 -10.77 12.27 -2.64
C VAL A 84 -12.19 12.55 -2.14
N ASN A 85 -12.41 13.68 -1.46
CA ASN A 85 -13.72 14.06 -0.96
C ASN A 85 -14.31 15.15 -1.85
N GLN A 86 -15.55 14.97 -2.29
CA GLN A 86 -16.31 15.96 -3.06
C GLN A 86 -16.40 17.32 -2.35
N ASP A 87 -16.43 17.32 -1.00
CA ASP A 87 -16.49 18.54 -0.20
C ASP A 87 -15.26 19.46 -0.38
N SER A 88 -14.15 18.97 -0.96
CA SER A 88 -13.02 19.82 -1.32
C SER A 88 -13.30 20.75 -2.51
N PHE A 89 -14.34 20.47 -3.29
CA PHE A 89 -14.60 21.08 -4.60
C PHE A 89 -15.83 21.99 -4.58
N TYR A 90 -16.17 22.62 -3.46
CA TYR A 90 -17.20 23.66 -3.46
C TYR A 90 -16.71 24.94 -4.16
N HIS A 91 -17.62 25.62 -4.86
CA HIS A 91 -17.36 26.97 -5.34
C HIS A 91 -17.21 27.96 -4.17
N ASN A 92 -16.41 29.00 -4.41
CA ASN A 92 -16.31 30.12 -3.49
C ASN A 92 -17.62 30.89 -3.50
N LEU A 93 -18.11 31.27 -2.32
CA LEU A 93 -19.26 32.17 -2.25
C LEU A 93 -18.87 33.58 -2.69
N THR A 94 -19.75 34.20 -3.46
CA THR A 94 -19.70 35.63 -3.81
C THR A 94 -19.98 36.49 -2.58
N GLU A 95 -19.66 37.79 -2.65
CA GLU A 95 -19.96 38.72 -1.55
C GLU A 95 -21.46 38.77 -1.23
N GLU A 96 -22.33 38.68 -2.23
CA GLU A 96 -23.78 38.64 -2.05
C GLU A 96 -24.22 37.36 -1.32
N GLU A 97 -23.73 36.20 -1.73
CA GLU A 97 -24.04 34.92 -1.07
C GLU A 97 -23.48 34.85 0.35
N LEU A 98 -22.32 35.46 0.61
CA LEU A 98 -21.75 35.61 1.96
C LEU A 98 -22.66 36.41 2.90
N THR A 99 -23.45 37.36 2.40
CA THR A 99 -24.44 38.06 3.23
C THR A 99 -25.65 37.18 3.56
N ARG A 100 -25.89 36.11 2.80
CA ARG A 100 -27.06 35.22 2.93
C ARG A 100 -26.68 33.74 2.97
N VAL A 101 -25.56 33.40 3.62
CA VAL A 101 -25.06 32.01 3.67
C VAL A 101 -26.09 31.03 4.21
N GLN A 102 -26.94 31.47 5.14
CA GLN A 102 -28.00 30.64 5.73
C GLN A 102 -29.06 30.23 4.70
N ASP A 103 -29.13 30.91 3.56
CA ASP A 103 -30.02 30.62 2.44
C ASP A 103 -29.33 29.87 1.29
N TYR A 104 -28.02 29.62 1.38
CA TYR A 104 -27.26 28.93 0.34
C TYR A 104 -27.39 27.40 0.47
N ASN A 105 -27.73 26.72 -0.63
CA ASN A 105 -27.89 25.28 -0.66
C ASN A 105 -26.60 24.55 -1.06
N PHE A 106 -25.79 24.17 -0.07
CA PHE A 106 -24.58 23.35 -0.30
C PHE A 106 -24.88 21.92 -0.78
N ASP A 107 -26.12 21.45 -0.69
CA ASP A 107 -26.49 20.12 -1.15
C ASP A 107 -27.04 20.15 -2.62
N HIS A 108 -26.93 21.28 -3.32
CA HIS A 108 -27.31 21.42 -4.73
C HIS A 108 -26.13 21.08 -5.68
N PRO A 109 -26.34 20.45 -6.85
CA PRO A 109 -25.27 20.18 -7.82
C PRO A 109 -24.42 21.40 -8.20
N ASP A 110 -25.04 22.56 -8.38
CA ASP A 110 -24.37 23.82 -8.74
C ASP A 110 -23.44 24.37 -7.66
N ALA A 111 -23.46 23.81 -6.44
CA ALA A 111 -22.53 24.21 -5.39
C ALA A 111 -21.10 23.67 -5.63
N PHE A 112 -20.93 22.68 -6.52
CA PHE A 112 -19.68 21.96 -6.72
C PHE A 112 -19.01 22.28 -8.07
N ASP A 113 -17.72 22.57 -8.01
CA ASP A 113 -16.82 22.67 -9.17
C ASP A 113 -16.50 21.28 -9.72
N THR A 114 -17.42 20.77 -10.53
CA THR A 114 -17.29 19.44 -11.14
C THR A 114 -16.15 19.39 -12.17
N GLU A 115 -15.84 20.50 -12.84
CA GLU A 115 -14.72 20.56 -13.78
C GLU A 115 -13.37 20.43 -13.07
N GLN A 116 -13.21 21.10 -11.91
CA GLN A 116 -12.03 20.93 -11.09
C GLN A 116 -11.89 19.49 -10.58
N LEU A 117 -13.00 18.88 -10.11
CA LEU A 117 -13.00 17.48 -9.68
C LEU A 117 -12.58 16.53 -10.83
N LEU A 118 -13.16 16.69 -12.02
CA LEU A 118 -12.81 15.90 -13.21
C LEU A 118 -11.32 16.06 -13.55
N GLY A 119 -10.80 17.28 -13.55
CA GLY A 119 -9.38 17.55 -13.82
C GLY A 119 -8.43 16.94 -12.78
N VAL A 120 -8.81 16.92 -11.50
CA VAL A 120 -8.03 16.24 -10.45
C VAL A 120 -8.06 14.72 -10.66
N MET A 121 -9.24 14.14 -10.88
CA MET A 121 -9.40 12.70 -11.04
C MET A 121 -8.68 12.18 -12.30
N ASP A 122 -8.69 12.94 -13.39
CA ASP A 122 -7.98 12.59 -14.62
C ASP A 122 -6.46 12.52 -14.39
N LYS A 123 -5.88 13.52 -13.73
CA LYS A 123 -4.45 13.52 -13.37
C LYS A 123 -4.08 12.34 -12.47
N LEU A 124 -4.89 12.06 -11.45
CA LEU A 124 -4.67 10.92 -10.55
C LEU A 124 -4.75 9.58 -11.30
N LYS A 125 -5.69 9.46 -12.23
CA LYS A 125 -5.87 8.28 -13.09
C LYS A 125 -4.67 8.03 -14.02
N HIS A 126 -3.98 9.09 -14.42
CA HIS A 126 -2.73 9.05 -15.19
C HIS A 126 -1.47 9.00 -14.32
N GLY A 127 -1.59 8.73 -13.02
CA GLY A 127 -0.45 8.57 -12.13
C GLY A 127 0.31 9.86 -11.84
N GLN A 128 -0.34 11.02 -11.94
CA GLN A 128 0.25 12.30 -11.59
C GLN A 128 -0.18 12.71 -10.16
N ALA A 129 0.77 13.21 -9.38
CA ALA A 129 0.46 13.77 -8.06
C ALA A 129 -0.28 15.11 -8.20
N VAL A 130 -1.31 15.32 -7.38
CA VAL A 130 -2.20 16.49 -7.47
C VAL A 130 -2.40 17.12 -6.11
N ASP A 131 -2.46 18.44 -6.07
CA ASP A 131 -2.85 19.21 -4.90
C ASP A 131 -4.37 19.34 -4.85
N ILE A 132 -4.98 18.69 -3.86
CA ILE A 132 -6.42 18.79 -3.63
C ILE A 132 -6.70 20.03 -2.77
N PRO A 133 -7.62 20.91 -3.21
CA PRO A 133 -8.00 22.08 -2.43
C PRO A 133 -8.62 21.70 -1.08
N ASN A 134 -8.50 22.60 -0.12
CA ASN A 134 -9.20 22.48 1.15
C ASN A 134 -10.27 23.58 1.23
N TYR A 135 -11.53 23.17 1.25
CA TYR A 135 -12.64 24.10 1.40
C TYR A 135 -12.87 24.42 2.87
N ASP A 136 -12.72 25.70 3.24
CA ASP A 136 -12.95 26.14 4.61
C ASP A 136 -14.38 26.61 4.80
N PHE A 137 -15.18 25.81 5.50
CA PHE A 137 -16.57 26.13 5.85
C PHE A 137 -16.74 27.30 6.82
N LYS A 138 -15.65 27.87 7.37
CA LYS A 138 -15.72 29.12 8.17
C LYS A 138 -15.62 30.36 7.30
N SER A 139 -14.72 30.34 6.32
CA SER A 139 -14.51 31.45 5.38
C SER A 139 -15.28 31.32 4.06
N TYR A 140 -15.87 30.14 3.80
CA TYR A 140 -16.58 29.77 2.57
C TYR A 140 -15.75 29.93 1.30
N LYS A 141 -14.44 29.69 1.45
CA LYS A 141 -13.46 29.79 0.38
C LYS A 141 -12.67 28.49 0.28
N SER A 142 -12.42 28.10 -0.96
CA SER A 142 -11.43 27.12 -1.36
C SER A 142 -10.06 27.76 -1.26
N HIS A 143 -9.24 27.29 -0.31
CA HIS A 143 -7.86 27.74 -0.18
C HIS A 143 -6.95 26.80 -0.96
N ALA A 144 -6.08 27.38 -1.78
CA ALA A 144 -4.99 26.64 -2.41
C ALA A 144 -3.87 26.30 -1.41
N PHE A 145 -3.86 26.90 -0.21
CA PHE A 145 -2.81 26.68 0.80
C PHE A 145 -3.36 26.59 2.23
N PRO A 146 -2.91 25.60 3.03
CA PRO A 146 -2.10 24.45 2.60
C PRO A 146 -2.97 23.44 1.82
N ALA A 147 -2.61 23.17 0.56
CA ALA A 147 -3.26 22.11 -0.20
C ALA A 147 -2.83 20.73 0.33
N ARG A 148 -3.75 19.77 0.25
CA ARG A 148 -3.42 18.37 0.54
C ARG A 148 -2.84 17.75 -0.72
N ARG A 149 -1.51 17.61 -0.77
CA ARG A 149 -0.84 16.86 -1.84
C ARG A 149 -1.27 15.39 -1.78
N VAL A 150 -1.80 14.90 -2.89
CA VAL A 150 -2.19 13.51 -3.09
C VAL A 150 -1.27 12.88 -4.13
N ASN A 151 -0.61 11.80 -3.73
CA ASN A 151 0.26 11.01 -4.59
C ASN A 151 -0.54 9.96 -5.39
N PRO A 152 0.00 9.50 -6.52
CA PRO A 152 -0.54 8.36 -7.27
C PRO A 152 -0.74 7.13 -6.38
N SER A 153 -1.82 6.40 -6.63
CA SER A 153 -2.29 5.35 -5.74
C SER A 153 -3.08 4.31 -6.53
N ASP A 154 -2.91 3.03 -6.24
CA ASP A 154 -3.57 1.93 -6.98
C ASP A 154 -5.10 1.91 -6.81
N VAL A 155 -5.61 2.43 -5.69
CA VAL A 155 -7.04 2.62 -5.43
C VAL A 155 -7.30 4.08 -5.13
N ILE A 156 -8.34 4.63 -5.75
CA ILE A 156 -8.86 5.96 -5.43
C ILE A 156 -10.29 5.81 -4.96
N ILE A 157 -10.58 6.22 -3.73
CA ILE A 157 -11.94 6.32 -3.20
C ILE A 157 -12.41 7.76 -3.37
N LEU A 158 -13.39 7.98 -4.25
CA LEU A 158 -14.09 9.25 -4.39
C LEU A 158 -15.35 9.20 -3.52
N GLU A 159 -15.39 9.98 -2.44
CA GLU A 159 -16.53 10.07 -1.52
C GLU A 159 -17.30 11.38 -1.77
N GLY A 160 -18.62 11.34 -1.78
CA GLY A 160 -19.43 12.56 -1.75
C GLY A 160 -20.93 12.29 -1.71
N ILE A 161 -21.74 13.35 -1.59
CA ILE A 161 -23.21 13.22 -1.60
C ILE A 161 -23.76 13.14 -3.03
N LEU A 162 -23.08 13.73 -4.00
CA LEU A 162 -23.57 13.97 -5.37
C LEU A 162 -22.62 13.46 -6.46
N ILE A 163 -21.60 12.68 -6.11
CA ILE A 163 -20.63 12.14 -7.08
C ILE A 163 -21.24 11.22 -8.16
N PHE A 164 -22.49 10.75 -7.97
CA PHE A 164 -23.23 9.99 -8.98
C PHE A 164 -24.20 10.84 -9.82
N HIS A 165 -24.31 12.14 -9.54
CA HIS A 165 -25.19 13.04 -10.28
C HIS A 165 -24.70 13.24 -11.72
N ASP A 166 -23.43 13.63 -11.90
CA ASP A 166 -22.84 13.86 -13.22
C ASP A 166 -22.41 12.52 -13.89
N PRO A 167 -22.83 12.24 -15.14
CA PRO A 167 -22.42 11.04 -15.88
C PRO A 167 -20.90 10.93 -16.08
N ARG A 168 -20.21 12.04 -16.31
CA ARG A 168 -18.76 12.06 -16.57
C ARG A 168 -17.98 11.59 -15.35
N VAL A 169 -18.42 11.99 -14.16
CA VAL A 169 -17.81 11.53 -12.89
C VAL A 169 -18.07 10.03 -12.68
N ARG A 170 -19.26 9.52 -13.06
CA ARG A 170 -19.58 8.09 -12.97
C ARG A 170 -18.74 7.23 -13.90
N GLU A 171 -18.42 7.71 -15.10
CA GLU A 171 -17.59 7.01 -16.09
C GLU A 171 -16.14 6.82 -15.63
N LEU A 172 -15.67 7.64 -14.69
CA LEU A 172 -14.35 7.47 -14.09
C LEU A 172 -14.28 6.28 -13.12
N MET A 173 -15.42 5.82 -12.58
CA MET A 173 -15.48 4.85 -11.50
C MET A 173 -15.56 3.41 -12.02
N ASN A 174 -14.72 2.54 -11.47
CA ASN A 174 -14.80 1.09 -11.69
C ASN A 174 -15.86 0.42 -10.81
N MET A 175 -16.17 1.00 -9.64
CA MET A 175 -17.20 0.50 -8.72
C MET A 175 -17.96 1.66 -8.08
N LYS A 176 -19.29 1.57 -8.05
CA LYS A 176 -20.20 2.59 -7.51
C LYS A 176 -20.97 2.02 -6.33
N ILE A 177 -20.64 2.48 -5.12
CA ILE A 177 -21.25 2.09 -3.87
C ILE A 177 -22.20 3.18 -3.39
N PHE A 178 -23.45 2.83 -3.09
CA PHE A 178 -24.40 3.73 -2.46
C PHE A 178 -24.71 3.28 -1.04
N VAL A 179 -24.46 4.16 -0.07
CA VAL A 179 -24.77 3.91 1.34
C VAL A 179 -26.21 4.34 1.63
N ASP A 180 -27.04 3.36 1.94
CA ASP A 180 -28.48 3.52 2.13
C ASP A 180 -28.84 3.39 3.61
N THR A 181 -29.27 4.51 4.19
CA THR A 181 -29.62 4.62 5.61
C THR A 181 -30.89 5.46 5.73
N ASP A 182 -31.80 5.01 6.59
CA ASP A 182 -33.11 5.64 6.79
C ASP A 182 -32.98 7.12 7.19
N ALA A 183 -33.97 7.93 6.77
CA ALA A 183 -33.92 9.39 6.89
C ALA A 183 -33.89 9.86 8.35
N ASP A 184 -34.59 9.17 9.24
CA ASP A 184 -34.64 9.40 10.68
C ASP A 184 -33.29 9.07 11.35
N VAL A 185 -32.66 7.95 11.00
CA VAL A 185 -31.32 7.57 11.47
C VAL A 185 -30.29 8.59 11.01
N ARG A 186 -30.35 9.02 9.74
CA ARG A 186 -29.48 10.09 9.21
C ARG A 186 -29.68 11.40 9.94
N LEU A 187 -30.94 11.80 10.18
CA LEU A 187 -31.26 13.02 10.93
C LEU A 187 -30.73 12.96 12.36
N ALA A 188 -30.96 11.86 13.07
CA ALA A 188 -30.46 11.66 14.43
C ALA A 188 -28.92 11.73 14.49
N ARG A 189 -28.22 11.08 13.54
CA ARG A 189 -26.76 11.17 13.40
C ARG A 189 -26.30 12.60 13.10
N ARG A 190 -27.01 13.33 12.23
CA ARG A 190 -26.70 14.73 11.90
C ARG A 190 -26.88 15.65 13.10
N ILE A 191 -27.99 15.55 13.82
CA ILE A 191 -28.24 16.33 15.05
C ILE A 191 -27.09 16.08 16.02
N LYS A 192 -26.81 14.82 16.35
CA LYS A 192 -25.73 14.46 17.29
C LYS A 192 -24.37 15.02 16.85
N ARG A 193 -24.04 14.93 15.57
CA ARG A 193 -22.78 15.44 15.01
C ARG A 193 -22.71 16.97 15.09
N ASP A 194 -23.73 17.66 14.60
CA ASP A 194 -23.69 19.12 14.44
C ASP A 194 -23.92 19.88 15.76
N THR A 195 -24.63 19.28 16.73
CA THR A 195 -24.79 19.89 18.06
C THR A 195 -23.58 19.64 18.96
N VAL A 196 -23.08 18.39 19.03
CA VAL A 196 -21.97 18.02 19.92
C VAL A 196 -20.63 18.47 19.37
N GLN A 197 -20.37 18.29 18.06
CA GLN A 197 -19.05 18.56 17.48
C GLN A 197 -18.91 19.97 16.91
N LYS A 198 -20.03 20.60 16.49
CA LYS A 198 -20.02 21.94 15.86
C LYS A 198 -20.72 23.00 16.70
N SER A 199 -21.18 22.68 17.91
CA SER A 199 -21.86 23.58 18.85
C SER A 199 -23.03 24.36 18.23
N ARG A 200 -23.76 23.74 17.30
CA ARG A 200 -24.94 24.35 16.66
C ARG A 200 -26.20 24.11 17.48
N ASP A 201 -27.14 25.06 17.42
CA ASP A 201 -28.47 24.91 17.98
C ASP A 201 -29.29 23.84 17.22
N ILE A 202 -30.09 23.07 17.96
CA ILE A 202 -30.91 21.99 17.39
C ILE A 202 -31.94 22.56 16.42
N GLY A 203 -32.56 23.70 16.75
CA GLY A 203 -33.55 24.36 15.91
C GLY A 203 -32.97 24.70 14.53
N THR A 204 -31.80 25.34 14.51
CA THR A 204 -31.10 25.66 13.26
C THR A 204 -30.75 24.42 12.42
N VAL A 205 -30.37 23.31 13.06
CA VAL A 205 -30.09 22.05 12.35
C VAL A 205 -31.35 21.48 11.72
N LEU A 206 -32.49 21.51 12.43
CA LEU A 206 -33.78 21.03 11.93
C LEU A 206 -34.33 21.91 10.80
N ASP A 207 -34.18 23.23 10.92
CA ASP A 207 -34.58 24.19 9.89
C ASP A 207 -33.76 23.98 8.62
N GLN A 208 -32.43 23.87 8.74
CA GLN A 208 -31.56 23.58 7.60
C GLN A 208 -31.89 22.22 6.96
N TYR A 209 -32.17 21.21 7.79
CA TYR A 209 -32.52 19.88 7.29
C TYR A 209 -33.81 19.91 6.45
N SER A 210 -34.84 20.58 6.96
CA SER A 210 -36.14 20.67 6.30
C SER A 210 -36.09 21.55 5.05
N LYS A 211 -35.31 22.63 5.08
CA LYS A 211 -35.21 23.60 4.00
C LYS A 211 -34.33 23.13 2.84
N PHE A 212 -33.21 22.46 3.12
CA PHE A 212 -32.21 22.13 2.10
C PHE A 212 -31.89 20.64 2.02
N VAL A 213 -31.51 20.03 3.14
CA VAL A 213 -30.89 18.68 3.14
C VAL A 213 -31.86 17.60 2.67
N LYS A 214 -33.10 17.63 3.16
CA LYS A 214 -34.11 16.65 2.78
C LYS A 214 -34.57 16.84 1.33
N PRO A 215 -34.97 18.04 0.87
CA PRO A 215 -35.28 18.28 -0.53
C PRO A 215 -34.13 17.88 -1.46
N ALA A 216 -32.90 18.31 -1.18
CA ALA A 216 -31.75 17.95 -2.00
C ALA A 216 -31.47 16.44 -2.03
N PHE A 217 -31.73 15.74 -0.91
CA PHE A 217 -31.65 14.29 -0.89
C PHE A 217 -32.69 13.64 -1.80
N ASP A 218 -33.94 14.07 -1.71
CA ASP A 218 -35.05 13.49 -2.47
C ASP A 218 -34.91 13.82 -3.98
N ASP A 219 -34.47 15.04 -4.32
CA ASP A 219 -34.41 15.55 -5.69
C ASP A 219 -33.12 15.13 -6.43
N PHE A 220 -31.96 15.15 -5.76
CA PHE A 220 -30.66 14.99 -6.42
C PHE A 220 -29.88 13.75 -5.99
N ILE A 221 -29.97 13.32 -4.73
CA ILE A 221 -29.12 12.25 -4.19
C ILE A 221 -29.78 10.88 -4.37
N LEU A 222 -30.98 10.68 -3.84
CA LEU A 222 -31.69 9.41 -3.86
C LEU A 222 -31.92 8.87 -5.29
N PRO A 223 -32.25 9.71 -6.30
CA PRO A 223 -32.43 9.22 -7.67
C PRO A 223 -31.14 8.63 -8.27
N THR A 224 -29.96 9.02 -7.77
CA THR A 224 -28.68 8.49 -8.25
C THR A 224 -28.37 7.07 -7.75
N LYS A 225 -29.12 6.58 -6.75
CA LYS A 225 -29.04 5.20 -6.24
C LYS A 225 -29.19 4.16 -7.35
N LYS A 226 -29.96 4.46 -8.40
CA LYS A 226 -30.15 3.58 -9.57
C LYS A 226 -28.87 3.34 -10.38
N TYR A 227 -27.84 4.16 -10.20
CA TYR A 227 -26.54 4.02 -10.87
C TYR A 227 -25.52 3.26 -10.02
N ALA A 228 -25.89 2.83 -8.81
CA ALA A 228 -24.99 2.09 -7.93
C ALA A 228 -24.87 0.63 -8.40
N ASP A 229 -23.64 0.12 -8.36
CA ASP A 229 -23.36 -1.30 -8.55
C ASP A 229 -23.66 -2.08 -7.25
N ILE A 230 -23.43 -1.44 -6.10
CA ILE A 230 -23.62 -2.03 -4.76
C ILE A 230 -24.37 -1.06 -3.86
N ILE A 231 -25.36 -1.57 -3.13
CA ILE A 231 -26.08 -0.81 -2.09
C ILE A 231 -25.73 -1.40 -0.73
N ILE A 232 -25.20 -0.58 0.18
CA ILE A 232 -24.88 -0.97 1.55
C ILE A 232 -25.96 -0.44 2.49
N PRO A 233 -26.85 -1.29 3.02
CA PRO A 233 -27.77 -0.89 4.07
C PRO A 233 -27.01 -0.72 5.39
N ARG A 234 -27.46 0.22 6.23
CA ARG A 234 -26.92 0.47 7.59
C ARG A 234 -25.47 0.98 7.64
N GLY A 235 -24.89 1.43 6.52
CA GLY A 235 -23.55 2.03 6.49
C GLY A 235 -22.45 1.14 7.10
N GLY A 236 -21.65 1.71 8.01
CA GLY A 236 -20.52 1.02 8.65
C GLY A 236 -20.88 -0.22 9.47
N ASP A 237 -22.12 -0.33 9.94
CA ASP A 237 -22.58 -1.47 10.74
C ASP A 237 -22.65 -2.79 9.93
N ASN A 238 -22.57 -2.70 8.60
CA ASN A 238 -22.63 -3.86 7.70
C ASN A 238 -21.24 -4.41 7.35
N HIS A 239 -20.58 -4.98 8.36
CA HIS A 239 -19.24 -5.57 8.22
C HIS A 239 -19.13 -6.63 7.11
N VAL A 240 -20.20 -7.41 6.89
CA VAL A 240 -20.24 -8.46 5.86
C VAL A 240 -20.15 -7.86 4.46
N ALA A 241 -20.91 -6.80 4.18
CA ALA A 241 -20.84 -6.13 2.88
C ALA A 241 -19.46 -5.51 2.64
N ILE A 242 -18.87 -4.92 3.69
CA ILE A 242 -17.56 -4.29 3.61
C ILE A 242 -16.46 -5.33 3.34
N ASP A 243 -16.48 -6.49 4.01
CA ASP A 243 -15.51 -7.56 3.75
C ASP A 243 -15.59 -8.08 2.31
N LEU A 244 -16.80 -8.27 1.76
CA LEU A 244 -16.98 -8.67 0.36
C LEU A 244 -16.42 -7.63 -0.63
N ILE A 245 -16.63 -6.35 -0.35
CA ILE A 245 -16.06 -5.25 -1.16
C ILE A 245 -14.54 -5.28 -1.10
N VAL A 246 -13.97 -5.41 0.10
CA VAL A 246 -12.51 -5.47 0.30
C VAL A 246 -11.91 -6.67 -0.42
N GLN A 247 -12.53 -7.84 -0.34
CA GLN A 247 -12.09 -9.03 -1.07
C GLN A 247 -12.13 -8.85 -2.59
N HIS A 248 -13.16 -8.16 -3.11
CA HIS A 248 -13.24 -7.83 -4.52
C HIS A 248 -12.14 -6.86 -4.95
N ILE A 249 -11.87 -5.82 -4.17
CA ILE A 249 -10.81 -4.83 -4.44
C ILE A 249 -9.44 -5.53 -4.47
N ARG A 250 -9.14 -6.37 -3.47
CA ARG A 250 -7.90 -7.18 -3.46
C ARG A 250 -7.74 -7.99 -4.74
N THR A 251 -8.80 -8.68 -5.16
CA THR A 251 -8.81 -9.46 -6.41
C THR A 251 -8.52 -8.59 -7.65
N LYS A 252 -9.07 -7.37 -7.69
CA LYS A 252 -8.88 -6.43 -8.82
C LYS A 252 -7.50 -5.80 -8.87
N LEU A 253 -6.86 -5.58 -7.73
CA LEU A 253 -5.52 -4.99 -7.65
C LEU A 253 -4.38 -5.90 -8.10
N GLY A 254 -4.66 -7.07 -8.68
CA GLY A 254 -3.61 -8.02 -9.03
C GLY A 254 -2.87 -8.58 -7.80
N GLN A 255 -3.35 -8.28 -6.58
CA GLN A 255 -3.27 -9.22 -5.46
C GLN A 255 -4.17 -10.41 -5.81
N HIS A 256 -3.78 -11.15 -6.86
CA HIS A 256 -3.92 -12.59 -6.81
C HIS A 256 -3.32 -12.93 -5.46
N ASP A 257 -4.14 -13.36 -4.52
CA ASP A 257 -3.63 -13.94 -3.30
C ASP A 257 -2.84 -15.17 -3.76
N LEU A 258 -1.59 -14.97 -4.17
CA LEU A 258 -0.63 -16.02 -4.42
C LEU A 258 -0.55 -16.85 -3.15
N CYS A 259 -0.79 -16.26 -1.97
CA CYS A 259 -0.99 -16.94 -0.70
C CYS A 259 -2.26 -17.83 -0.64
N LYS A 260 -3.33 -17.55 -1.40
CA LYS A 260 -4.51 -18.43 -1.55
C LYS A 260 -4.26 -19.55 -2.56
N ILE A 261 -3.53 -19.27 -3.64
CA ILE A 261 -3.17 -20.26 -4.65
C ILE A 261 -2.08 -21.21 -4.11
N TYR A 262 -1.12 -20.64 -3.40
CA TYR A 262 0.05 -21.27 -2.81
C TYR A 262 0.01 -21.09 -1.30
N PRO A 263 -0.59 -22.04 -0.55
CA PRO A 263 -0.67 -21.96 0.92
C PRO A 263 0.71 -22.01 1.61
N ASN A 264 1.74 -22.31 0.84
CA ASN A 264 3.13 -22.38 1.25
C ASN A 264 3.93 -21.09 0.93
N LEU A 265 3.27 -20.03 0.48
CA LEU A 265 3.81 -18.68 0.36
C LEU A 265 3.36 -17.82 1.55
N TYR A 266 4.34 -17.19 2.20
CA TYR A 266 4.13 -16.30 3.33
C TYR A 266 4.71 -14.92 3.00
N VAL A 267 3.87 -13.90 3.04
CA VAL A 267 4.28 -12.50 2.88
C VAL A 267 4.25 -11.85 4.26
N ILE A 268 5.36 -11.21 4.66
CA ILE A 268 5.39 -10.53 5.94
C ILE A 268 4.33 -9.42 5.97
N GLN A 269 3.77 -9.14 7.14
CA GLN A 269 2.79 -8.05 7.27
C GLN A 269 3.43 -6.72 6.89
N SER A 270 2.88 -6.06 5.86
CA SER A 270 3.36 -4.75 5.41
C SER A 270 2.99 -3.66 6.41
N THR A 271 3.99 -2.97 6.96
CA THR A 271 3.83 -1.82 7.88
C THR A 271 4.43 -0.56 7.24
N PHE A 272 4.10 0.63 7.74
CA PHE A 272 4.72 1.88 7.27
C PHE A 272 6.25 1.86 7.39
N GLN A 273 6.80 1.21 8.41
CA GLN A 273 8.25 1.05 8.56
C GLN A 273 8.83 0.15 7.48
N ILE A 274 8.22 -1.02 7.23
CA ILE A 274 8.65 -1.94 6.17
C ILE A 274 8.59 -1.24 4.81
N ARG A 275 7.48 -0.55 4.51
CA ARG A 275 7.32 0.21 3.26
C ARG A 275 8.33 1.35 3.15
N GLY A 276 8.58 2.11 4.21
CA GLY A 276 9.58 3.18 4.20
C GLY A 276 10.98 2.66 3.87
N MET A 277 11.38 1.54 4.47
CA MET A 277 12.65 0.88 4.12
C MET A 277 12.65 0.38 2.68
N HIS A 278 11.54 -0.18 2.23
CA HIS A 278 11.32 -0.61 0.85
C HIS A 278 11.38 0.54 -0.16
N THR A 279 10.90 1.73 0.17
CA THR A 279 11.05 2.94 -0.65
C THR A 279 12.52 3.32 -0.77
N LEU A 280 13.24 3.34 0.36
CA LEU A 280 14.65 3.72 0.41
C LEU A 280 15.53 2.77 -0.42
N ILE A 281 15.36 1.45 -0.26
CA ILE A 281 16.16 0.49 -1.03
C ILE A 281 15.74 0.42 -2.51
N ARG A 282 14.60 1.00 -2.91
CA ARG A 282 14.19 1.11 -4.32
C ARG A 282 14.65 2.40 -4.98
N ASP A 283 14.93 3.43 -4.21
CA ASP A 283 15.42 4.70 -4.71
C ASP A 283 16.75 4.49 -5.46
N CYS A 284 16.86 4.95 -6.70
CA CYS A 284 18.08 4.87 -7.48
C CYS A 284 19.15 5.86 -7.01
N GLN A 285 18.78 6.87 -6.22
CA GLN A 285 19.67 7.92 -5.72
C GLN A 285 20.24 7.62 -4.32
N ILE A 286 19.80 6.53 -3.67
CA ILE A 286 20.29 6.15 -2.35
C ILE A 286 21.78 5.82 -2.37
N LYS A 287 22.50 6.25 -1.33
CA LYS A 287 23.92 5.93 -1.16
C LYS A 287 24.08 4.46 -0.75
N THR A 288 25.15 3.82 -1.19
CA THR A 288 25.48 2.41 -0.87
C THR A 288 25.38 2.10 0.63
N HIS A 289 25.90 2.97 1.51
CA HIS A 289 25.85 2.72 2.95
C HIS A 289 24.43 2.72 3.53
N ASP A 290 23.56 3.61 3.02
CA ASP A 290 22.15 3.68 3.43
C ASP A 290 21.40 2.47 2.87
N PHE A 291 21.66 2.10 1.61
CA PHE A 291 21.09 0.92 0.98
C PHE A 291 21.39 -0.35 1.78
N VAL A 292 22.65 -0.55 2.17
CA VAL A 292 23.06 -1.68 3.01
C VAL A 292 22.36 -1.62 4.37
N PHE A 293 22.35 -0.47 5.03
CA PHE A 293 21.71 -0.31 6.35
C PHE A 293 20.21 -0.65 6.34
N TYR A 294 19.44 -0.12 5.37
CA TYR A 294 18.02 -0.40 5.29
C TYR A 294 17.72 -1.81 4.76
N SER A 295 18.57 -2.36 3.89
CA SER A 295 18.49 -3.75 3.46
C SER A 295 18.69 -4.71 4.63
N ASP A 296 19.74 -4.53 5.44
CA ASP A 296 20.00 -5.35 6.63
C ASP A 296 18.83 -5.36 7.62
N ARG A 297 18.18 -4.21 7.81
CA ARG A 297 16.99 -4.09 8.64
C ARG A 297 15.81 -4.89 8.09
N LEU A 298 15.56 -4.83 6.79
CA LEU A 298 14.50 -5.63 6.14
C LEU A 298 14.82 -7.12 6.16
N ILE A 299 16.07 -7.50 5.87
CA ILE A 299 16.55 -8.89 5.92
C ILE A 299 16.32 -9.45 7.33
N ARG A 300 16.62 -8.68 8.39
CA ARG A 300 16.39 -9.13 9.77
C ARG A 300 14.92 -9.49 10.00
N LEU A 301 13.99 -8.67 9.50
CA LEU A 301 12.55 -8.95 9.64
C LEU A 301 12.13 -10.21 8.88
N VAL A 302 12.62 -10.40 7.65
CA VAL A 302 12.34 -11.61 6.85
C VAL A 302 12.90 -12.85 7.51
N VAL A 303 14.14 -12.79 8.04
CA VAL A 303 14.77 -13.91 8.74
C VAL A 303 14.01 -14.29 10.00
N GLU A 304 13.65 -13.32 10.86
CA GLU A 304 12.86 -13.59 12.07
C GLU A 304 11.50 -14.22 11.72
N HIS A 305 10.83 -13.70 10.69
CA HIS A 305 9.57 -14.28 10.21
C HIS A 305 9.76 -15.71 9.68
N GLY A 306 10.83 -15.94 8.92
CA GLY A 306 11.21 -17.26 8.40
C GLY A 306 11.47 -18.30 9.50
N LEU A 307 12.16 -17.90 10.57
CA LEU A 307 12.37 -18.75 11.74
C LEU A 307 11.06 -19.13 12.45
N GLY A 308 10.05 -18.26 12.38
CA GLY A 308 8.69 -18.52 12.86
C GLY A 308 7.95 -19.67 12.16
N HIS A 309 8.44 -20.15 11.02
CA HIS A 309 7.84 -21.29 10.29
C HIS A 309 8.51 -22.63 10.57
N LEU A 310 9.52 -22.66 11.44
CA LEU A 310 10.16 -23.89 11.90
C LEU A 310 9.23 -24.65 12.88
N PRO A 311 9.40 -25.98 13.04
CA PRO A 311 8.65 -26.72 14.03
C PRO A 311 9.05 -26.30 15.45
N PHE A 312 8.07 -26.11 16.33
CA PHE A 312 8.27 -25.83 17.75
C PHE A 312 7.74 -26.97 18.60
N THR A 313 8.33 -27.15 19.78
CA THR A 313 7.84 -28.13 20.78
C THR A 313 7.45 -27.40 22.05
N GLU A 314 6.31 -27.75 22.65
CA GLU A 314 5.88 -27.13 23.91
C GLU A 314 6.88 -27.45 25.02
N LYS A 315 7.17 -26.45 25.85
CA LYS A 315 8.09 -26.57 26.97
C LYS A 315 7.61 -25.74 28.15
N GLN A 316 7.50 -26.40 29.29
CA GLN A 316 7.23 -25.72 30.55
C GLN A 316 8.53 -25.45 31.29
N ILE A 317 8.64 -24.25 31.85
CA ILE A 317 9.76 -23.87 32.71
C ILE A 317 9.23 -23.28 34.01
N ILE A 318 10.03 -23.39 35.07
CA ILE A 318 9.77 -22.69 36.32
C ILE A 318 10.49 -21.34 36.22
N THR A 319 9.73 -20.27 36.32
CA THR A 319 10.25 -18.90 36.33
C THR A 319 10.99 -18.60 37.64
N PRO A 320 11.84 -17.56 37.69
CA PRO A 320 12.51 -17.15 38.93
C PRO A 320 11.57 -16.79 40.08
N THR A 321 10.28 -16.54 39.81
CA THR A 321 9.25 -16.29 40.83
C THR A 321 8.60 -17.58 41.37
N GLY A 322 9.02 -18.75 40.89
CA GLY A 322 8.45 -20.04 41.25
C GLY A 322 7.18 -20.42 40.48
N SER A 323 6.70 -19.53 39.59
CA SER A 323 5.52 -19.81 38.75
C SER A 323 5.88 -20.62 37.51
N VAL A 324 4.98 -21.50 37.05
CA VAL A 324 5.14 -22.24 35.79
C VAL A 324 4.82 -21.33 34.61
N TYR A 325 5.70 -21.27 33.62
CA TYR A 325 5.47 -20.63 32.33
C TYR A 325 5.46 -21.68 31.22
N THR A 326 4.39 -21.68 30.43
CA THR A 326 4.22 -22.56 29.28
C THR A 326 4.66 -21.84 28.02
N GLY A 327 5.80 -22.22 27.47
CA GLY A 327 6.37 -21.67 26.24
C GLY A 327 6.71 -22.75 25.24
N VAL A 328 7.71 -22.46 24.39
CA VAL A 328 8.16 -23.37 23.33
C VAL A 328 9.69 -23.50 23.30
N ASP A 329 10.20 -24.66 22.88
CA ASP A 329 11.60 -24.88 22.52
C ASP A 329 11.79 -24.72 21.02
N PHE A 330 12.91 -24.13 20.63
CA PHE A 330 13.25 -23.86 19.23
C PHE A 330 13.73 -25.12 18.51
N CYS A 331 13.47 -25.18 17.21
CA CYS A 331 14.02 -26.20 16.34
C CYS A 331 15.57 -26.20 16.38
N LYS A 332 16.16 -27.39 16.46
CA LYS A 332 17.62 -27.58 16.44
C LYS A 332 18.08 -28.00 15.05
N ARG A 333 19.40 -27.95 14.81
CA ARG A 333 20.05 -28.36 13.55
C ARG A 333 19.60 -27.52 12.34
N LEU A 334 19.72 -26.19 12.47
CA LEU A 334 19.52 -25.27 11.36
C LEU A 334 20.80 -25.09 10.54
N CYS A 335 20.67 -24.76 9.26
CA CYS A 335 21.73 -24.15 8.47
C CYS A 335 21.16 -23.15 7.46
N GLY A 336 21.93 -22.11 7.17
CA GLY A 336 21.65 -21.20 6.05
C GLY A 336 22.36 -21.70 4.79
N VAL A 337 21.76 -21.50 3.62
CA VAL A 337 22.42 -21.72 2.33
C VAL A 337 22.21 -20.48 1.48
N SER A 338 23.28 -19.76 1.15
CA SER A 338 23.23 -18.55 0.32
C SER A 338 23.43 -18.90 -1.16
N VAL A 339 22.58 -18.32 -2.02
CA VAL A 339 22.82 -18.31 -3.47
C VAL A 339 23.74 -17.13 -3.79
N ILE A 340 24.94 -17.43 -4.26
CA ILE A 340 25.96 -16.43 -4.57
C ILE A 340 25.54 -15.65 -5.83
N ARG A 341 25.65 -14.31 -5.87
CA ARG A 341 26.26 -13.41 -4.88
C ARG A 341 25.26 -12.78 -3.90
N SER A 342 24.06 -12.43 -4.37
CA SER A 342 23.05 -11.66 -3.62
C SER A 342 22.67 -12.29 -2.28
N GLY A 343 22.56 -13.62 -2.20
CA GLY A 343 22.23 -14.37 -1.00
C GLY A 343 23.20 -14.19 0.16
N GLU A 344 24.45 -13.83 -0.11
CA GLU A 344 25.48 -13.62 0.93
C GLU A 344 25.16 -12.40 1.81
N SER A 345 24.44 -11.40 1.27
CA SER A 345 23.98 -10.24 2.03
C SER A 345 23.14 -10.63 3.26
N MET A 346 22.40 -11.74 3.17
CA MET A 346 21.47 -12.18 4.21
C MET A 346 22.14 -12.98 5.34
N GLU A 347 23.38 -13.42 5.16
CA GLU A 347 24.06 -14.30 6.12
C GLU A 347 24.30 -13.62 7.47
N ASN A 348 24.59 -12.31 7.48
CA ASN A 348 24.89 -11.57 8.70
C ASN A 348 23.66 -11.47 9.60
N ALA A 349 22.50 -11.12 9.04
CA ALA A 349 21.24 -11.11 9.76
C ALA A 349 20.92 -12.50 10.33
N LEU A 350 21.12 -13.55 9.53
CA LEU A 350 20.89 -14.93 9.97
C LEU A 350 21.82 -15.35 11.12
N ARG A 351 23.11 -15.03 11.05
CA ARG A 351 24.06 -15.29 12.16
C ARG A 351 23.71 -14.49 13.41
N ALA A 352 23.16 -13.30 13.25
CA ALA A 352 22.71 -12.46 14.36
C ALA A 352 21.40 -12.97 14.99
N CYS A 353 20.58 -13.75 14.28
CA CYS A 353 19.40 -14.44 14.84
C CYS A 353 19.79 -15.80 15.47
N CYS A 354 20.67 -16.54 14.80
CA CYS A 354 21.00 -17.92 15.15
C CYS A 354 22.50 -18.08 15.42
N LYS A 355 22.87 -18.01 16.70
CA LYS A 355 24.28 -18.14 17.13
C LYS A 355 24.86 -19.49 16.71
N GLY A 356 25.97 -19.46 15.97
CA GLY A 356 26.70 -20.67 15.54
C GLY A 356 26.04 -21.45 14.39
N ILE A 357 25.10 -20.83 13.67
CA ILE A 357 24.49 -21.46 12.49
C ILE A 357 25.53 -21.78 11.41
N LYS A 358 25.47 -22.99 10.86
CA LYS A 358 26.33 -23.37 9.72
C LYS A 358 25.81 -22.70 8.45
N ILE A 359 26.71 -22.23 7.60
CA ILE A 359 26.38 -21.60 6.30
C ILE A 359 26.99 -22.43 5.17
N GLY A 360 26.12 -22.87 4.26
CA GLY A 360 26.50 -23.41 2.96
C GLY A 360 26.38 -22.36 1.86
N LYS A 361 27.01 -22.60 0.72
CA LYS A 361 27.00 -21.70 -0.43
C LYS A 361 26.77 -22.45 -1.73
N ILE A 362 25.99 -21.85 -2.62
CA ILE A 362 25.70 -22.37 -3.96
C ILE A 362 25.94 -21.23 -4.96
N LEU A 363 26.74 -21.47 -6.00
CA LEU A 363 26.93 -20.55 -7.12
C LEU A 363 26.27 -21.14 -8.38
N ILE A 364 25.30 -20.42 -8.90
CA ILE A 364 24.61 -20.74 -10.16
C ILE A 364 24.93 -19.62 -11.14
N HIS A 365 25.37 -19.98 -12.34
CA HIS A 365 25.69 -19.04 -13.40
C HIS A 365 24.82 -19.30 -14.62
N ARG A 366 24.54 -18.24 -15.37
CA ARG A 366 23.79 -18.32 -16.63
C ARG A 366 24.80 -18.30 -17.78
N GLU A 367 24.88 -19.38 -18.55
CA GLU A 367 25.69 -19.37 -19.78
C GLU A 367 24.86 -18.81 -20.95
N GLY A 368 25.36 -17.74 -21.56
CA GLY A 368 24.98 -17.28 -22.91
C GLY A 368 23.69 -16.44 -23.07
N GLU A 369 23.72 -15.51 -24.02
CA GLU A 369 22.53 -14.89 -24.61
C GLU A 369 21.89 -15.88 -25.59
N GLY A 370 20.98 -16.72 -25.13
CA GLY A 370 20.14 -17.48 -26.06
C GLY A 370 19.66 -18.86 -25.64
N ASP A 371 20.08 -19.41 -24.49
CA ASP A 371 19.50 -20.68 -24.02
C ASP A 371 19.30 -20.69 -22.50
N ASN A 372 18.25 -21.36 -22.05
CA ASN A 372 17.79 -21.39 -20.66
C ASN A 372 18.67 -22.30 -19.76
N SER A 373 19.92 -22.56 -20.15
CA SER A 373 20.83 -23.44 -19.42
C SER A 373 21.62 -22.66 -18.36
N GLN A 374 21.00 -22.40 -17.22
CA GLN A 374 21.75 -22.09 -16.00
C GLN A 374 22.53 -23.35 -15.57
N GLN A 375 23.80 -23.19 -15.18
CA GLN A 375 24.65 -24.29 -14.71
C GLN A 375 25.14 -24.05 -13.28
N LEU A 376 25.15 -25.13 -12.49
CA LEU A 376 25.74 -25.14 -11.15
C LEU A 376 27.27 -25.14 -11.29
N ILE A 377 27.92 -24.06 -10.87
CA ILE A 377 29.38 -23.92 -10.94
C ILE A 377 30.06 -24.40 -9.65
N TYR A 378 29.47 -24.08 -8.49
CA TYR A 378 30.11 -24.35 -7.21
C TYR A 378 29.10 -24.64 -6.11
N GLU A 379 29.43 -25.59 -5.24
CA GLU A 379 28.71 -25.85 -4.00
C GLU A 379 29.69 -26.11 -2.85
N LYS A 380 29.36 -25.59 -1.66
CA LYS A 380 30.01 -25.94 -0.41
C LYS A 380 28.96 -25.98 0.69
N LEU A 381 28.55 -27.18 1.06
CA LEU A 381 27.44 -27.42 1.98
C LEU A 381 27.94 -28.16 3.25
N PRO A 382 27.26 -28.01 4.40
CA PRO A 382 27.53 -28.85 5.56
C PRO A 382 27.42 -30.35 5.24
N ASN A 383 28.36 -31.17 5.72
CA ASN A 383 28.34 -32.62 5.47
C ASN A 383 27.08 -33.32 6.02
N ASP A 384 26.45 -32.72 7.04
CA ASP A 384 25.25 -33.21 7.71
C ASP A 384 23.97 -32.47 7.26
N ILE A 385 23.94 -31.92 6.04
CA ILE A 385 22.81 -31.09 5.56
C ILE A 385 21.50 -31.88 5.40
N SER A 386 21.56 -33.18 5.09
CA SER A 386 20.36 -34.03 4.91
C SER A 386 19.46 -34.05 6.15
N ASP A 387 20.04 -33.88 7.34
CA ASP A 387 19.35 -33.97 8.63
C ASP A 387 19.06 -32.59 9.23
N ARG A 388 19.10 -31.52 8.43
CA ARG A 388 18.94 -30.13 8.84
C ARG A 388 17.72 -29.47 8.22
N HIS A 389 17.23 -28.43 8.90
CA HIS A 389 16.36 -27.44 8.27
C HIS A 389 17.21 -26.39 7.57
N VAL A 390 16.90 -26.14 6.31
CA VAL A 390 17.66 -25.25 5.43
C VAL A 390 16.90 -23.95 5.22
N LEU A 391 17.53 -22.84 5.59
CA LEU A 391 17.10 -21.49 5.23
C LEU A 391 17.86 -21.10 3.96
N LEU A 392 17.21 -21.25 2.80
CA LEU A 392 17.77 -20.84 1.51
C LEU A 392 17.64 -19.32 1.39
N LEU A 393 18.72 -18.63 1.05
CA LEU A 393 18.82 -17.17 1.09
C LEU A 393 19.08 -16.61 -0.32
N ASP A 394 18.14 -15.82 -0.81
CA ASP A 394 18.32 -14.99 -2.00
C ASP A 394 17.37 -13.77 -1.95
N PRO A 395 17.86 -12.52 -1.86
CA PRO A 395 17.02 -11.34 -1.73
C PRO A 395 15.94 -11.18 -2.82
N ILE A 396 16.17 -11.69 -4.03
CA ILE A 396 15.26 -11.51 -5.17
C ILE A 396 14.83 -12.86 -5.73
N LEU A 397 13.53 -13.13 -5.70
CA LEU A 397 12.91 -14.21 -6.47
C LEU A 397 12.35 -13.65 -7.79
N GLY A 398 13.16 -13.68 -8.85
CA GLY A 398 12.80 -13.21 -10.20
C GLY A 398 12.04 -14.26 -11.02
N THR A 399 12.70 -14.88 -12.01
CA THR A 399 12.11 -15.95 -12.85
C THR A 399 11.89 -17.27 -12.10
N GLY A 400 12.59 -17.48 -10.98
CA GLY A 400 12.56 -18.73 -10.21
C GLY A 400 13.55 -19.80 -10.68
N ASN A 401 14.20 -19.64 -11.84
CA ASN A 401 15.09 -20.67 -12.39
C ASN A 401 16.27 -21.00 -11.45
N SER A 402 16.96 -19.97 -10.94
CA SER A 402 18.12 -20.17 -10.05
C SER A 402 17.68 -20.81 -8.73
N ALA A 403 16.53 -20.38 -8.19
CA ALA A 403 15.95 -20.97 -7.00
C ALA A 403 15.63 -22.46 -7.22
N VAL A 404 15.01 -22.81 -8.35
CA VAL A 404 14.69 -24.21 -8.69
C VAL A 404 15.94 -25.07 -8.75
N GLN A 405 17.04 -24.58 -9.33
CA GLN A 405 18.30 -25.32 -9.36
C GLN A 405 18.91 -25.51 -7.97
N ALA A 406 18.91 -24.45 -7.16
CA ALA A 406 19.41 -24.53 -5.78
C ALA A 406 18.59 -25.52 -4.94
N ILE A 407 17.26 -25.48 -5.04
CA ILE A 407 16.36 -26.40 -4.32
C ILE A 407 16.55 -27.84 -4.79
N ASN A 408 16.64 -28.08 -6.11
CA ASN A 408 16.91 -29.41 -6.66
C ASN A 408 18.25 -29.99 -6.15
N LEU A 409 19.28 -29.15 -6.05
CA LEU A 409 20.57 -29.56 -5.50
C LEU A 409 20.44 -29.99 -4.03
N LEU A 410 19.75 -29.20 -3.21
CA LEU A 410 19.51 -29.52 -1.80
C LEU A 410 18.74 -30.85 -1.65
N ILE A 411 17.69 -31.05 -2.45
CA ILE A 411 16.94 -32.31 -2.46
C ILE A 411 17.84 -33.48 -2.90
N LYS A 412 18.68 -33.29 -3.92
CA LYS A 412 19.67 -34.29 -4.37
C LYS A 412 20.70 -34.63 -3.27
N LYS A 413 21.00 -33.69 -2.38
CA LYS A 413 21.85 -33.91 -1.19
C LYS A 413 21.10 -34.53 0.00
N GLY A 414 19.84 -34.91 -0.19
CA GLY A 414 19.03 -35.61 0.80
C GLY A 414 18.24 -34.70 1.74
N VAL A 415 18.18 -33.39 1.50
CA VAL A 415 17.35 -32.48 2.30
C VAL A 415 15.87 -32.70 1.96
N PRO A 416 14.99 -32.99 2.93
CA PRO A 416 13.56 -33.07 2.68
C PRO A 416 13.02 -31.72 2.19
N GLU A 417 12.20 -31.74 1.14
CA GLU A 417 11.57 -30.54 0.57
C GLU A 417 10.84 -29.67 1.62
N SER A 418 10.12 -30.31 2.56
CA SER A 418 9.41 -29.65 3.66
C SER A 418 10.32 -28.98 4.71
N ASN A 419 11.62 -29.31 4.68
CA ASN A 419 12.63 -28.74 5.57
C ASN A 419 13.34 -27.54 4.96
N ILE A 420 12.99 -27.16 3.72
CA ILE A 420 13.55 -26.00 3.04
C ILE A 420 12.58 -24.83 3.21
N ILE A 421 13.10 -23.71 3.72
CA ILE A 421 12.41 -22.42 3.80
C ILE A 421 13.22 -21.45 2.95
N PHE A 422 12.61 -20.90 1.91
CA PHE A 422 13.23 -19.94 1.01
C PHE A 422 12.90 -18.52 1.45
N LEU A 423 13.93 -17.73 1.74
CA LEU A 423 13.81 -16.36 2.24
C LEU A 423 14.19 -15.36 1.16
N ASN A 424 13.29 -14.41 0.90
CA ASN A 424 13.44 -13.36 -0.10
C ASN A 424 13.03 -12.00 0.48
N LEU A 425 13.58 -10.90 -0.05
CA LEU A 425 13.01 -9.57 0.17
C LEU A 425 11.84 -9.37 -0.78
N ILE A 426 12.09 -9.52 -2.08
CA ILE A 426 11.06 -9.33 -3.11
C ILE A 426 10.89 -10.56 -3.98
N SER A 427 9.65 -10.79 -4.40
CA SER A 427 9.30 -11.92 -5.25
C SER A 427 8.41 -11.47 -6.41
N ALA A 428 8.75 -11.86 -7.64
CA ALA A 428 7.86 -11.73 -8.78
C ALA A 428 6.84 -12.89 -8.79
N PRO A 429 5.56 -12.64 -9.15
CA PRO A 429 4.53 -13.67 -9.27
C PRO A 429 4.95 -14.88 -10.12
N GLN A 430 5.72 -14.64 -11.20
CA GLN A 430 6.23 -15.67 -12.09
C GLN A 430 7.19 -16.62 -11.36
N GLY A 431 8.14 -16.09 -10.58
CA GLY A 431 9.09 -16.89 -9.82
C GLY A 431 8.41 -17.70 -8.71
N VAL A 432 7.46 -17.08 -8.00
CA VAL A 432 6.63 -17.78 -7.01
C VAL A 432 5.90 -18.96 -7.65
N HIS A 433 5.23 -18.73 -8.79
CA HIS A 433 4.52 -19.77 -9.52
C HIS A 433 5.45 -20.94 -9.90
N VAL A 434 6.63 -20.64 -10.45
CA VAL A 434 7.62 -21.64 -10.87
C VAL A 434 8.09 -22.48 -9.68
N VAL A 435 8.48 -21.83 -8.57
CA VAL A 435 9.00 -22.54 -7.39
C VAL A 435 7.91 -23.35 -6.70
N CYS A 436 6.74 -22.77 -6.41
CA CYS A 436 5.67 -23.46 -5.70
C CYS A 436 5.06 -24.62 -6.53
N LYS A 437 5.05 -24.52 -7.86
CA LYS A 437 4.61 -25.62 -8.73
C LYS A 437 5.62 -26.76 -8.78
N ALA A 438 6.92 -26.44 -8.78
CA ALA A 438 7.98 -27.44 -8.77
C ALA A 438 8.13 -28.12 -7.39
N PHE A 439 7.92 -27.37 -6.30
CA PHE A 439 8.12 -27.83 -4.93
C PHE A 439 6.92 -27.43 -4.04
N PRO A 440 5.81 -28.20 -4.05
CA PRO A 440 4.60 -27.85 -3.30
C PRO A 440 4.74 -27.83 -1.77
N ARG A 441 5.79 -28.46 -1.20
CA ARG A 441 6.03 -28.56 0.25
C ARG A 441 7.10 -27.59 0.76
N ILE A 442 7.81 -26.89 -0.12
CA ILE A 442 8.73 -25.81 0.29
C ILE A 442 7.94 -24.68 0.92
N LYS A 443 8.52 -23.91 1.85
CA LYS A 443 7.93 -22.65 2.31
C LYS A 443 8.68 -21.48 1.70
N ILE A 444 7.98 -20.50 1.14
CA ILE A 444 8.57 -19.24 0.66
C ILE A 444 8.15 -18.14 1.62
N VAL A 445 9.11 -17.32 2.07
CA VAL A 445 8.89 -16.16 2.94
C VAL A 445 9.47 -14.94 2.26
N THR A 446 8.62 -13.98 1.91
CA THR A 446 9.03 -12.75 1.20
C THR A 446 8.50 -11.51 1.91
N SER A 447 9.19 -10.37 1.80
CA SER A 447 8.66 -9.11 2.36
C SER A 447 7.64 -8.43 1.46
N GLU A 448 7.78 -8.55 0.14
CA GLU A 448 6.84 -7.96 -0.84
C GLU A 448 6.71 -8.84 -2.09
N ILE A 449 5.54 -8.78 -2.75
CA ILE A 449 5.30 -9.36 -4.08
C ILE A 449 5.22 -8.22 -5.09
N GLU A 450 6.03 -8.32 -6.14
CA GLU A 450 6.22 -7.29 -7.17
C GLU A 450 5.19 -7.43 -8.31
N LEU A 451 5.13 -6.44 -9.21
CA LEU A 451 4.16 -6.48 -10.33
C LEU A 451 4.45 -7.62 -11.30
N GLY A 452 5.73 -7.91 -11.53
CA GLY A 452 6.15 -8.97 -12.44
C GLY A 452 7.57 -8.78 -12.93
N LEU A 453 7.82 -9.29 -14.14
CA LEU A 453 9.09 -9.19 -14.85
C LEU A 453 8.93 -8.32 -16.10
N ASN A 454 9.94 -7.54 -16.43
CA ASN A 454 10.03 -6.82 -17.70
C ASN A 454 10.55 -7.75 -18.83
N LYS A 455 10.75 -7.19 -20.04
CA LYS A 455 11.24 -7.95 -21.21
C LYS A 455 12.64 -8.53 -21.03
N ASP A 456 13.44 -7.94 -20.14
CA ASP A 456 14.81 -8.38 -19.80
C ASP A 456 14.83 -9.34 -18.60
N TYR A 457 13.66 -9.84 -18.18
CA TYR A 457 13.50 -10.73 -17.02
C TYR A 457 13.92 -10.09 -15.68
N ARG A 458 13.94 -8.76 -15.60
CA ARG A 458 14.16 -8.02 -14.35
C ARG A 458 12.84 -7.76 -13.64
N VAL A 459 12.87 -7.85 -12.32
CA VAL A 459 11.70 -7.59 -11.47
C VAL A 459 11.32 -6.11 -11.53
N VAL A 460 10.03 -5.82 -11.67
CA VAL A 460 9.48 -4.46 -11.76
C VAL A 460 8.35 -4.22 -10.76
N PRO A 461 8.31 -3.04 -10.07
CA PRO A 461 9.31 -1.98 -10.07
C PRO A 461 10.69 -2.41 -9.56
N GLY A 462 10.76 -3.42 -8.67
CA GLY A 462 12.03 -4.05 -8.26
C GLY A 462 13.03 -3.08 -7.62
N MET A 463 14.31 -3.49 -7.56
CA MET A 463 15.40 -2.74 -6.89
C MET A 463 16.70 -2.67 -7.73
N GLY A 464 16.65 -3.01 -9.02
CA GLY A 464 17.84 -3.20 -9.83
C GLY A 464 18.66 -4.44 -9.41
N GLU A 465 19.96 -4.43 -9.70
CA GLU A 465 20.87 -5.53 -9.35
C GLU A 465 21.26 -5.46 -7.87
N PHE A 466 20.49 -6.15 -7.01
CA PHE A 466 20.65 -6.07 -5.56
C PHE A 466 22.08 -6.39 -5.09
N GLY A 467 22.72 -7.40 -5.67
CA GLY A 467 24.09 -7.79 -5.31
C GLY A 467 25.08 -6.66 -5.54
N ASP A 468 25.00 -5.99 -6.70
CA ASP A 468 25.93 -4.92 -7.05
C ASP A 468 25.71 -3.67 -6.19
N ARG A 469 24.44 -3.32 -5.92
CA ARG A 469 24.08 -2.23 -5.01
C ARG A 469 24.48 -2.48 -3.56
N TYR A 470 24.41 -3.73 -3.11
CA TYR A 470 24.74 -4.12 -1.73
C TYR A 470 26.26 -4.19 -1.51
N PHE A 471 27.01 -4.75 -2.46
CA PHE A 471 28.45 -4.91 -2.36
C PHE A 471 29.25 -3.74 -2.93
N GLY A 472 28.58 -2.77 -3.57
CA GLY A 472 29.22 -1.62 -4.21
C GLY A 472 30.02 -2.02 -5.45
N THR A 473 29.50 -2.95 -6.25
CA THR A 473 30.12 -3.40 -7.51
C THR A 473 29.40 -2.89 -8.76
N ASP A 474 28.49 -1.92 -8.60
CA ASP A 474 27.94 -1.18 -9.73
C ASP A 474 29.07 -0.38 -10.40
N ASP A 475 29.34 -0.63 -11.67
CA ASP A 475 30.19 0.27 -12.45
C ASP A 475 29.47 1.63 -12.53
N ASP A 476 30.15 2.72 -12.14
CA ASP A 476 29.67 4.12 -12.11
C ASP A 476 29.20 4.69 -13.49
N GLN A 477 28.87 3.85 -14.47
CA GLN A 477 28.48 4.23 -15.82
C GLN A 477 27.28 3.44 -16.35
N GLN A 478 26.12 3.54 -15.69
CA GLN A 478 24.85 3.25 -16.36
C GLN A 478 23.68 3.97 -15.68
N VAL A 479 23.76 5.30 -15.63
CA VAL A 479 22.54 6.11 -15.53
C VAL A 479 21.81 5.93 -16.86
N VAL A 480 20.91 4.95 -16.90
CA VAL A 480 19.90 4.86 -17.96
C VAL A 480 18.99 6.07 -17.76
N VAL A 481 19.33 7.15 -18.46
CA VAL A 481 18.41 8.27 -18.67
C VAL A 481 17.18 7.65 -19.34
N PRO A 482 15.97 7.83 -18.80
CA PRO A 482 14.76 7.41 -19.50
C PRO A 482 14.79 8.09 -20.87
N SER A 483 14.77 7.31 -21.95
CA SER A 483 14.43 7.83 -23.26
C SER A 483 13.07 8.51 -23.14
N GLN A 484 13.05 9.77 -23.60
CA GLN A 484 12.03 10.82 -23.43
C GLN A 484 10.57 10.35 -23.42
#